data_AF-I1XJH1-F1
#
_entry.id   AF-I1XJH1-F1
#
_cell.length_a   1.000
_cell.length_b   1.000
_cell.length_c   1.000
_cell.angle_alpha   90.00
_cell.angle_beta   90.00
_cell.angle_gamma   90.00
#
_symmetry.space_group_name_H-M   'P 1'
#
loop_
_entity.id
_entity.type
_entity.pdbx_description
1 polymer ?
#
loop_
_entity_poly.entity_id
_entity_poly.type
_entity_poly.pdbx_seq_one_letter_code
_entity_poly.pdbx_strand_id
1 'polypeptide(L)'
;MKIKQALLFTKQRFGNLYMRQYFLLLSLLCLLGCSEQSDTQEQNKIDPVMQLSQWCFDHWKQQQWTLGETNLPAVENQAFSEGIQKICRARAELYAEGYEIYPFITDTMQREIYALVFSASVEDIKSHLKQHLPKLQRI
;
A
#
# COMPACT_ATOMS: atom_id res chain seq x y z
N MET A 1 11.45 -4.06 43.30
CA MET A 1 10.07 -4.26 42.79
C MET A 1 10.11 -5.52 41.92
N LYS A 2 9.69 -6.67 42.47
CA LYS A 2 8.50 -7.47 42.10
C LYS A 2 8.50 -8.01 40.65
N ILE A 3 8.20 -9.26 40.29
CA ILE A 3 8.05 -10.59 40.92
C ILE A 3 8.02 -11.56 39.71
N LYS A 4 8.70 -12.70 39.86
CA LYS A 4 8.56 -14.04 39.28
C LYS A 4 7.68 -14.31 38.05
N GLN A 5 8.29 -15.07 37.14
CA GLN A 5 7.69 -16.13 36.32
C GLN A 5 6.61 -16.93 37.08
N ALA A 6 5.52 -17.29 36.39
CA ALA A 6 4.96 -18.66 36.36
C ALA A 6 3.57 -18.73 35.71
N LEU A 7 3.42 -19.72 34.81
CA LEU A 7 2.27 -20.63 34.62
C LEU A 7 0.94 -19.99 34.16
N LEU A 8 0.30 -20.47 33.09
CA LEU A 8 -0.34 -21.79 33.08
C LEU A 8 -0.49 -22.33 31.65
N PHE A 9 0.32 -23.34 31.34
CA PHE A 9 -0.05 -24.47 30.50
C PHE A 9 -1.23 -25.18 31.18
N THR A 10 -2.42 -25.15 30.58
CA THR A 10 -3.56 -25.94 31.06
C THR A 10 -3.45 -27.37 30.54
N LYS A 11 -2.78 -28.21 31.33
CA LYS A 11 -2.96 -29.66 31.31
C LYS A 11 -4.03 -29.99 32.35
N GLN A 12 -5.22 -30.37 31.92
CA GLN A 12 -6.20 -31.00 32.79
C GLN A 12 -6.37 -32.46 32.37
N ARG A 13 -5.89 -33.35 33.26
CA ARG A 13 -5.95 -34.81 33.16
C ARG A 13 -6.75 -35.31 34.34
N PHE A 14 -7.93 -35.84 34.08
CA PHE A 14 -8.67 -36.82 34.87
C PHE A 14 -9.34 -37.71 33.80
N GLY A 15 -9.31 -39.02 33.76
CA GLY A 15 -8.99 -40.05 34.75
C GLY A 15 -9.92 -41.22 34.43
N ASN A 16 -9.35 -42.32 33.93
CA ASN A 16 -9.87 -43.68 33.86
C ASN A 16 -11.17 -44.04 33.11
N LEU A 17 -10.99 -44.97 32.16
CA LEU A 17 -11.81 -46.14 31.86
C LEU A 17 -13.33 -45.95 31.97
N TYR A 18 -14.01 -45.80 30.84
CA TYR A 18 -15.18 -46.61 30.45
C TYR A 18 -15.56 -46.22 29.01
N MET A 19 -16.02 -47.20 28.24
CA MET A 19 -16.75 -47.02 26.97
C MET A 19 -15.94 -46.62 25.74
N ARG A 20 -15.05 -47.55 25.41
CA ARG A 20 -14.55 -47.92 24.08
C ARG A 20 -15.67 -48.36 23.10
N GLN A 21 -16.84 -47.71 23.12
CA GLN A 21 -18.05 -48.22 22.44
C GLN A 21 -19.08 -47.14 22.04
N TYR A 22 -18.64 -45.94 21.66
CA TYR A 22 -19.50 -44.94 21.00
C TYR A 22 -18.89 -44.40 19.69
N PHE A 23 -17.90 -45.10 19.15
CA PHE A 23 -17.20 -44.72 17.91
C PHE A 23 -17.92 -45.15 16.61
N LEU A 24 -19.17 -45.63 16.70
CA LEU A 24 -19.92 -46.18 15.55
C LEU A 24 -21.34 -45.61 15.36
N LEU A 25 -21.73 -44.56 16.09
CA LEU A 25 -23.10 -44.01 16.05
C LEU A 25 -23.18 -42.49 15.94
N LEU A 26 -22.19 -41.85 15.33
CA LEU A 26 -22.20 -40.41 15.01
C LEU A 26 -21.80 -40.13 13.56
N SER A 27 -22.01 -41.11 12.68
CA SER A 27 -21.84 -41.02 11.22
C SER A 27 -23.16 -40.76 10.47
N LEU A 28 -24.23 -40.35 11.16
CA LEU A 28 -25.56 -40.17 10.58
C LEU A 28 -26.18 -38.78 10.80
N LEU A 29 -25.35 -37.73 10.84
CA LEU A 29 -25.78 -36.32 10.88
C LEU A 29 -24.99 -35.42 9.90
N CYS A 30 -24.34 -36.02 8.89
CA CYS A 30 -23.54 -35.31 7.87
C CYS A 30 -24.33 -34.87 6.62
N LEU A 31 -25.64 -34.62 6.68
CA LEU A 31 -26.42 -34.29 5.47
C LEU A 31 -27.31 -33.04 5.54
N LEU A 32 -27.25 -32.22 6.58
CA LEU A 32 -27.95 -30.92 6.60
C LEU A 32 -27.06 -29.86 7.21
N GLY A 33 -26.08 -29.39 6.45
CA GLY A 33 -25.18 -28.36 6.94
C GLY A 33 -24.00 -28.02 6.03
N CYS A 34 -24.14 -28.11 4.71
CA CYS A 34 -23.30 -27.28 3.84
C CYS A 34 -23.93 -25.88 3.84
N SER A 35 -23.75 -25.14 4.94
CA SER A 35 -23.76 -23.69 4.78
C SER A 35 -22.52 -23.37 3.98
N GLU A 36 -22.71 -23.10 2.70
CA GLU A 36 -21.73 -22.44 1.86
C GLU A 36 -21.52 -21.05 2.48
N GLN A 37 -20.63 -20.99 3.48
CA GLN A 37 -20.00 -19.74 3.89
C GLN A 37 -19.06 -19.41 2.74
N SER A 38 -19.63 -18.76 1.72
CA SER A 38 -18.87 -17.83 0.91
C SER A 38 -18.34 -16.79 1.90
N ASP A 39 -17.14 -17.08 2.42
CA ASP A 39 -16.25 -16.07 2.97
C ASP A 39 -16.05 -15.05 1.86
N THR A 40 -16.97 -14.09 1.80
CA THR A 40 -16.71 -12.80 1.21
C THR A 40 -15.74 -12.15 2.18
N GLN A 41 -14.48 -12.60 2.17
CA GLN A 41 -13.40 -11.72 2.53
C GLN A 41 -13.51 -10.56 1.56
N GLU A 42 -14.16 -9.50 2.00
CA GLU A 42 -14.00 -8.17 1.43
C GLU A 42 -12.53 -7.81 1.68
N GLN A 43 -11.67 -8.37 0.83
CA GLN A 43 -10.25 -8.09 0.81
C GLN A 43 -10.17 -6.61 0.51
N ASN A 44 -9.75 -5.87 1.53
CA ASN A 44 -9.36 -4.48 1.46
C ASN A 44 -8.18 -4.38 0.48
N LYS A 45 -8.48 -4.47 -0.83
CA LYS A 45 -7.51 -4.50 -1.91
C LYS A 45 -6.97 -3.09 -2.02
N ILE A 46 -5.86 -2.84 -1.35
CA ILE A 46 -5.13 -1.59 -1.42
C ILE A 46 -4.84 -1.33 -2.91
N ASP A 47 -5.31 -0.19 -3.41
CA ASP A 47 -5.03 0.25 -4.78
C ASP A 47 -3.51 0.43 -4.93
N PRO A 48 -2.84 -0.36 -5.80
CA PRO A 48 -1.39 -0.27 -6.00
C PRO A 48 -0.94 1.13 -6.43
N VAL A 49 -1.76 1.84 -7.21
CA VAL A 49 -1.45 3.22 -7.64
C VAL A 49 -1.43 4.14 -6.43
N MET A 50 -2.41 4.03 -5.54
CA MET A 50 -2.48 4.85 -4.31
C MET A 50 -1.29 4.56 -3.39
N GLN A 51 -0.92 3.29 -3.23
CA GLN A 51 0.24 2.91 -2.43
C GLN A 51 1.54 3.48 -3.01
N LEU A 52 1.75 3.33 -4.32
CA LEU A 52 2.94 3.82 -4.99
C LEU A 52 3.03 5.35 -4.98
N SER A 53 1.89 6.03 -5.15
CA SER A 53 1.79 7.49 -5.07
C SER A 53 2.19 7.99 -3.67
N GLN A 54 1.70 7.32 -2.63
CA GLN A 54 2.02 7.67 -1.25
C GLN A 54 3.51 7.45 -0.95
N TRP A 55 4.07 6.31 -1.36
CA TRP A 55 5.50 6.04 -1.19
C TRP A 55 6.38 7.04 -1.94
N CYS A 56 5.99 7.45 -3.15
CA CYS A 56 6.65 8.52 -3.89
C CYS A 56 6.68 9.83 -3.09
N PHE A 57 5.53 10.23 -2.52
CA PHE A 57 5.44 11.45 -1.74
C PHE A 57 6.27 11.38 -0.45
N ASP A 58 6.24 10.24 0.24
CA ASP A 58 7.04 10.02 1.45
C ASP A 58 8.53 10.03 1.16
N HIS A 59 8.96 9.44 0.03
CA HIS A 59 10.35 9.50 -0.43
C HIS A 59 10.77 10.93 -0.78
N TRP A 60 9.95 11.70 -1.48
CA TRP A 60 10.26 13.09 -1.82
C TRP A 60 10.49 13.96 -0.57
N LYS A 61 9.66 13.81 0.47
CA LYS A 61 9.83 14.55 1.73
C LYS A 61 11.22 14.36 2.36
N GLN A 62 11.84 13.19 2.17
CA GLN A 62 13.16 12.88 2.70
C GLN A 62 14.29 13.61 1.96
N GLN A 63 14.03 14.20 0.79
CA GLN A 63 15.04 14.90 0.00
C GLN A 63 15.28 16.34 0.45
N GLN A 64 14.48 16.86 1.38
CA GLN A 64 14.70 18.16 2.04
C GLN A 64 14.89 19.32 1.07
N TRP A 65 14.11 19.35 -0.02
CA TRP A 65 14.18 20.44 -0.99
C TRP A 65 13.83 21.78 -0.34
N THR A 66 14.44 22.85 -0.83
CA THR A 66 14.15 24.23 -0.42
C THR A 66 13.62 25.04 -1.60
N LEU A 67 12.78 26.03 -1.31
CA LEU A 67 12.18 26.93 -2.29
C LEU A 67 12.87 28.29 -2.28
N GLY A 68 13.28 28.74 -3.47
CA GLY A 68 13.86 30.06 -3.69
C GLY A 68 15.11 30.33 -2.85
N GLU A 69 15.41 31.61 -2.66
CA GLU A 69 16.60 32.06 -1.90
C GLU A 69 16.37 32.10 -0.39
N THR A 70 15.12 31.98 0.07
CA THR A 70 14.75 32.05 1.48
C THR A 70 15.03 30.77 2.26
N ASN A 71 15.51 29.72 1.59
CA ASN A 71 15.74 28.39 2.17
C ASN A 71 14.50 27.79 2.86
N LEU A 72 13.30 28.20 2.45
CA LEU A 72 12.05 27.64 2.98
C LEU A 72 11.97 26.16 2.60
N PRO A 73 11.83 25.21 3.54
CA PRO A 73 11.62 23.81 3.21
C PRO A 73 10.37 23.64 2.33
N ALA A 74 10.51 23.00 1.18
CA ALA A 74 9.44 22.84 0.21
C ALA A 74 8.25 22.04 0.77
N VAL A 75 8.53 21.13 1.73
CA VAL A 75 7.52 20.35 2.47
C VAL A 75 6.61 21.23 3.34
N GLU A 76 7.05 22.43 3.73
CA GLU A 76 6.25 23.37 4.52
C GLU A 76 5.35 24.25 3.64
N ASN A 77 5.60 24.26 2.32
CA ASN A 77 4.72 24.94 1.37
C ASN A 77 3.59 24.01 0.94
N GLN A 78 2.36 24.33 1.38
CA GLN A 78 1.18 23.52 1.10
C GLN A 78 0.92 23.36 -0.41
N ALA A 79 0.89 24.46 -1.16
CA ALA A 79 0.61 24.42 -2.60
C ALA A 79 1.65 23.60 -3.37
N PHE A 80 2.92 23.71 -2.97
CA PHE A 80 4.00 22.89 -3.53
C PHE A 80 3.79 21.41 -3.21
N SER A 81 3.52 21.08 -1.95
CA SER A 81 3.32 19.70 -1.50
C SER A 81 2.12 19.04 -2.19
N GLU A 82 1.00 19.75 -2.36
CA GLU A 82 -0.16 19.29 -3.14
C GLU A 82 0.21 19.05 -4.62
N GLY A 83 1.03 19.92 -5.19
CA GLY A 83 1.62 19.73 -6.51
C GLY A 83 2.43 18.44 -6.63
N ILE A 84 3.30 18.17 -5.65
CA ILE A 84 4.08 16.93 -5.62
C ILE A 84 3.18 15.70 -5.50
N GLN A 85 2.13 15.75 -4.68
CA GLN A 85 1.16 14.64 -4.59
C GLN A 85 0.54 14.33 -5.95
N LYS A 86 0.13 15.37 -6.71
CA LYS A 86 -0.39 15.18 -8.08
C LYS A 86 0.65 14.59 -9.01
N ILE A 87 1.90 15.02 -8.93
CA ILE A 87 2.99 14.46 -9.76
C ILE A 87 3.24 12.99 -9.39
N CYS A 88 3.36 12.65 -8.11
CA CYS A 88 3.54 11.27 -7.66
C CYS A 88 2.41 10.36 -8.15
N ARG A 89 1.16 10.85 -8.09
CA ARG A 89 0.01 10.14 -8.65
C ARG A 89 0.09 9.96 -10.15
N ALA A 90 0.41 11.02 -10.90
CA ALA A 90 0.59 10.95 -12.35
C ALA A 90 1.65 9.91 -12.74
N ARG A 91 2.81 9.91 -12.08
CA ARG A 91 3.90 8.97 -12.34
C ARG A 91 3.52 7.53 -11.99
N ALA A 92 2.82 7.31 -10.86
CA ALA A 92 2.34 5.99 -10.46
C ALA A 92 1.31 5.43 -11.46
N GLU A 93 0.38 6.25 -11.93
CA GLU A 93 -0.60 5.86 -12.96
C GLU A 93 0.10 5.51 -14.28
N LEU A 94 1.06 6.32 -14.73
CA LEU A 94 1.83 6.05 -15.96
C LEU A 94 2.66 4.76 -15.85
N TYR A 95 3.26 4.52 -14.69
CA TYR A 95 3.98 3.28 -14.42
C TYR A 95 3.05 2.06 -14.51
N ALA A 96 1.86 2.16 -13.91
CA ALA A 96 0.85 1.11 -13.99
C ALA A 96 0.29 0.91 -15.42
N GLU A 97 0.21 1.99 -16.22
CA GLU A 97 -0.13 1.95 -17.65
C GLU A 97 0.97 1.31 -18.54
N GLY A 98 2.16 1.03 -17.99
CA GLY A 98 3.27 0.43 -18.72
C GLY A 98 4.13 1.43 -19.52
N TYR A 99 4.16 2.70 -19.12
CA TYR A 99 5.14 3.65 -19.65
C TYR A 99 6.53 3.41 -19.04
N GLU A 100 7.59 3.72 -19.80
CA GLU A 100 8.97 3.62 -19.30
C GLU A 100 9.29 4.81 -18.40
N ILE A 101 8.77 4.77 -17.18
CA ILE A 101 8.92 5.84 -16.20
C ILE A 101 9.27 5.27 -14.82
N TYR A 102 10.23 5.87 -14.15
CA TYR A 102 10.49 5.59 -12.74
C TYR A 102 9.46 6.31 -11.86
N PRO A 103 8.69 5.63 -10.98
CA PRO A 103 7.54 6.25 -10.32
C PRO A 103 7.91 7.25 -9.21
N PHE A 104 9.16 7.24 -8.72
CA PHE A 104 9.60 8.15 -7.65
C PHE A 104 10.28 9.39 -8.22
N ILE A 105 10.16 10.49 -7.47
CA ILE A 105 10.94 11.71 -7.70
C ILE A 105 12.32 11.51 -7.07
N THR A 106 13.39 11.85 -7.79
CA THR A 106 14.78 11.84 -7.29
C THR A 106 15.29 13.27 -7.10
N ASP A 107 16.39 13.41 -6.37
CA ASP A 107 17.07 14.68 -6.09
C ASP A 107 17.50 15.45 -7.35
N THR A 108 17.84 14.73 -8.42
CA THR A 108 18.22 15.31 -9.71
C THR A 108 17.06 15.91 -10.51
N MET A 109 15.80 15.68 -10.10
CA MET A 109 14.62 16.03 -10.89
C MET A 109 14.03 17.41 -10.59
N GLN A 110 14.64 18.22 -9.73
CA GLN A 110 14.09 19.50 -9.29
C GLN A 110 13.57 20.37 -10.43
N ARG A 111 14.36 20.55 -11.49
CA ARG A 111 13.97 21.38 -12.65
C ARG A 111 12.70 20.89 -13.33
N GLU A 112 12.60 19.59 -13.56
CA GLU A 112 11.43 18.96 -14.21
C GLU A 112 10.19 19.10 -13.34
N ILE A 113 10.35 18.91 -12.03
CA ILE A 113 9.25 19.00 -11.06
C ILE A 113 8.75 20.44 -10.90
N TYR A 114 9.65 21.43 -10.85
CA TYR A 114 9.27 22.84 -10.76
C TYR A 114 8.39 23.29 -11.94
N ALA A 115 8.59 22.72 -13.13
CA ALA A 115 7.75 23.02 -14.30
C ALA A 115 6.32 22.45 -14.20
N LEU A 116 6.09 21.46 -13.32
CA LEU A 116 4.84 20.70 -13.25
C LEU A 116 4.08 20.86 -11.94
N VAL A 117 4.75 21.31 -10.88
CA VAL A 117 4.17 21.31 -9.52
C VAL A 117 2.90 22.16 -9.42
N PHE A 118 2.78 23.20 -10.24
CA PHE A 118 1.60 24.07 -10.30
C PHE A 118 0.60 23.73 -11.42
N SER A 119 0.76 22.58 -12.09
CA SER A 119 -0.22 22.10 -13.07
C SER A 119 -1.60 21.93 -12.44
N ALA A 120 -2.67 22.16 -13.21
CA ALA A 120 -4.03 22.17 -12.68
C ALA A 120 -4.49 20.77 -12.23
N SER A 121 -4.19 19.73 -13.01
CA SER A 121 -4.66 18.36 -12.76
C SER A 121 -3.57 17.29 -12.91
N VAL A 122 -3.89 16.06 -12.47
CA VAL A 122 -3.05 14.87 -12.69
C VAL A 122 -2.96 14.55 -14.19
N GLU A 123 -4.06 14.75 -14.91
CA GLU A 123 -4.20 14.50 -16.35
C GLU A 123 -3.32 15.44 -17.17
N ASP A 124 -3.19 16.71 -16.77
CA ASP A 124 -2.29 17.67 -17.41
C ASP A 124 -0.83 17.25 -17.24
N ILE A 125 -0.46 16.81 -16.03
CA ILE A 125 0.89 16.32 -15.72
C ILE A 125 1.17 15.07 -16.57
N LYS A 126 0.23 14.11 -16.64
CA LYS A 126 0.38 12.91 -17.47
C LYS A 126 0.55 13.28 -18.94
N SER A 127 -0.23 14.24 -19.44
CA SER A 127 -0.16 14.71 -20.82
C SER A 127 1.21 15.32 -21.13
N HIS A 128 1.75 16.14 -20.23
CA HIS A 128 3.11 16.66 -20.35
C HIS A 128 4.16 15.55 -20.33
N LEU A 129 4.13 14.66 -19.34
CA LEU A 129 5.10 13.58 -19.21
C LEU A 129 5.10 12.66 -20.44
N LYS A 130 3.92 12.31 -20.98
CA LYS A 130 3.78 11.47 -22.18
C LYS A 130 4.45 12.05 -23.44
N GLN A 131 4.65 13.36 -23.53
CA GLN A 131 5.36 13.98 -24.67
C GLN A 131 6.83 13.55 -24.74
N HIS A 132 7.39 13.09 -23.62
CA HIS A 132 8.81 12.77 -23.48
C HIS A 132 9.08 11.32 -23.07
N LEU A 133 8.03 10.49 -22.96
CA LEU A 133 8.16 9.08 -22.53
C LEU A 133 7.92 8.11 -23.70
N PRO A 134 8.87 7.21 -24.01
CA PRO A 134 8.59 6.05 -24.84
C PRO A 134 7.62 5.10 -24.10
N LYS A 135 6.77 4.40 -24.86
CA LYS A 135 5.98 3.30 -24.32
C LYS A 135 6.86 2.06 -24.24
N LEU A 136 6.81 1.31 -23.13
CA LEU A 136 7.52 0.03 -23.03
C LEU A 136 6.98 -0.90 -24.12
N GLN A 137 7.84 -1.26 -25.07
CA GLN A 137 7.53 -2.31 -26.02
C GLN A 137 7.62 -3.63 -25.26
N ARG A 138 6.55 -4.44 -25.27
CA ARG A 138 6.66 -5.83 -24.80
C ARG A 138 7.64 -6.55 -25.74
N ILE A 139 8.79 -6.92 -25.20
CA ILE A 139 9.75 -7.82 -25.85
C ILE A 139 9.26 -9.26 -25.64
#